data_AF-A0A1J3K6K8-F1
#
_entry.id   AF-A0A1J3K6K8-F1
#
_cell.length_a   1.000
_cell.length_b   1.000
_cell.length_c   1.000
_cell.angle_alpha   90.00
_cell.angle_beta   90.00
_cell.angle_gamma   90.00
#
_symmetry.space_group_name_H-M   'P 1'
#
loop_
_entity.id
_entity.type
_entity.pdbx_description
1 polymer ?
#
loop_
_entity_poly.entity_id
_entity_poly.type
_entity_poly.pdbx_seq_one_letter_code
_entity_poly.pdbx_strand_id
1 'polypeptide(L)'
;MQCFNEWAMAMERWMERSPVACLQFIPIWVQIRNLHVNHYRSQTVWDIGEVLGGGEENQSQPYVRVEVMFDVSKPLRKSKVIQLPDGEKANVNFYYKRIQKRCFNCQRLNHEKDVCPLLVRTRQERATGRGHRVAGERKEQEPIIKSSDPLFGVLSEDQVDVNPITGKLKINREVLEDLI
;
A
#
# COMPACT_ATOMS: atom_id res chain seq x y z
N MET A 1 6.78 -4.96 26.50
CA MET A 1 5.66 -4.64 25.59
C MET A 1 4.35 -5.19 26.12
N GLN A 2 3.36 -4.33 26.31
CA GLN A 2 1.97 -4.70 26.64
C GLN A 2 1.14 -4.75 25.35
N CYS A 3 0.19 -5.68 25.28
CA CYS A 3 -0.73 -5.82 24.16
C CYS A 3 -2.18 -5.79 24.65
N PHE A 4 -3.09 -5.20 23.86
CA PHE A 4 -4.54 -5.21 24.10
C PHE A 4 -5.26 -5.51 22.79
N ASN A 5 -6.19 -6.47 22.79
CA ASN A 5 -6.83 -6.98 21.58
C ASN A 5 -5.83 -7.25 20.44
N GLU A 6 -4.70 -7.89 20.80
CA GLU A 6 -3.61 -8.26 19.88
C GLU A 6 -2.80 -7.09 19.29
N TRP A 7 -3.14 -5.84 19.62
CA TRP A 7 -2.39 -4.64 19.26
C TRP A 7 -1.26 -4.37 20.23
N ALA A 8 -0.10 -3.98 19.71
CA ALA A 8 0.98 -3.43 20.52
C ALA A 8 0.59 -2.03 21.01
N MET A 9 0.71 -1.79 22.32
CA MET A 9 0.40 -0.50 22.92
C MET A 9 1.67 0.27 23.26
N ALA A 10 1.73 1.53 22.84
CA ALA A 10 2.67 2.52 23.36
C ALA A 10 2.12 3.10 24.65
N MET A 11 2.93 3.10 25.70
CA MET A 11 2.57 3.66 27.00
C MET A 11 3.76 4.41 27.53
N GLU A 12 3.50 5.57 28.09
CA GLU A 12 4.50 6.42 28.71
C GLU A 12 3.91 7.00 30.00
N ARG A 13 4.78 7.27 30.96
CA ARG A 13 4.37 7.93 32.20
C ARG A 13 3.95 9.37 31.86
N TRP A 14 2.78 9.77 32.34
CA TRP A 14 2.32 11.15 32.19
C TRP A 14 3.33 12.13 32.83
N MET A 15 3.62 13.21 32.12
CA MET A 15 4.50 14.30 32.57
C MET A 15 3.86 15.63 32.21
N GLU A 16 4.02 16.62 33.09
CA GLU A 16 3.43 17.97 32.92
C GLU A 16 3.93 18.69 31.65
N ARG A 17 5.20 18.48 31.30
CA ARG A 17 5.77 18.88 30.01
C ARG A 17 6.15 17.64 29.21
N SER A 18 5.23 17.22 28.35
CA SER A 18 5.45 16.09 27.46
C SER A 18 6.59 16.39 26.46
N PRO A 19 7.57 15.49 26.30
CA PRO A 19 8.52 15.56 25.20
C PRO A 19 7.78 15.50 23.84
N VAL A 20 8.40 16.06 22.79
CA VAL A 20 7.84 16.02 21.42
C VAL A 20 7.68 14.58 20.91
N ALA A 21 8.54 13.67 21.38
CA ALA A 21 8.56 12.26 20.99
C ALA A 21 7.70 11.33 21.89
N CYS A 22 6.81 11.89 22.70
CA CYS A 22 5.96 11.13 23.60
C CYS A 22 5.08 10.12 22.85
N LEU A 23 4.98 8.89 23.38
CA LEU A 23 4.23 7.76 22.77
C LEU A 23 4.68 7.35 21.36
N GLN A 24 5.80 7.86 20.85
CA GLN A 24 6.28 7.53 19.50
C GLN A 24 7.06 6.21 19.45
N PHE A 25 7.60 5.77 20.58
CA PHE A 25 8.47 4.59 20.64
C PHE A 25 7.90 3.49 21.53
N ILE A 26 8.10 2.23 21.12
CA ILE A 26 7.79 1.07 21.94
C ILE A 26 8.98 0.11 22.02
N PRO A 27 9.27 -0.47 23.20
CA PRO A 27 10.28 -1.51 23.31
C PRO A 27 9.78 -2.81 22.67
N ILE A 28 10.47 -3.29 21.64
CA ILE A 28 10.16 -4.53 20.93
C ILE A 28 11.37 -5.45 20.91
N TRP A 29 11.13 -6.72 21.25
CA TRP A 29 12.10 -7.77 21.07
C TRP A 29 12.16 -8.24 19.62
N VAL A 30 13.32 -8.18 19.00
CA VAL A 30 13.57 -8.58 17.62
C VAL A 30 14.58 -9.73 17.61
N GLN A 31 14.26 -10.80 16.88
CA GLN A 31 15.21 -11.84 16.54
C GLN A 31 15.79 -11.55 15.16
N ILE A 32 17.11 -11.44 15.09
CA ILE A 32 17.87 -11.24 13.86
C ILE A 32 18.43 -12.60 13.45
N ARG A 33 18.03 -13.07 12.27
CA ARG A 33 18.46 -14.34 11.67
C ARG A 33 19.28 -14.10 10.41
N ASN A 34 19.96 -15.16 9.96
CA ASN A 34 20.84 -15.15 8.79
C ASN A 34 22.04 -14.20 8.94
N LEU A 35 22.51 -14.02 10.17
CA LEU A 35 23.78 -13.39 10.47
C LEU A 35 24.76 -14.50 10.84
N HIS A 36 25.97 -14.48 10.29
CA HIS A 36 27.00 -15.46 10.65
C HIS A 36 27.51 -15.19 12.07
N VAL A 37 27.86 -16.23 12.83
CA VAL A 37 28.24 -16.13 14.25
C VAL A 37 29.38 -15.13 14.48
N ASN A 38 30.33 -15.04 13.54
CA ASN A 38 31.45 -14.10 13.60
C ASN A 38 31.03 -12.62 13.63
N HIS A 39 29.82 -12.30 13.16
CA HIS A 39 29.28 -10.94 13.11
C HIS A 39 28.21 -10.67 14.16
N TYR A 40 28.05 -11.55 15.16
CA TYR A 40 27.18 -11.31 16.32
C TYR A 40 27.71 -10.21 17.24
N ARG A 41 28.94 -9.75 16.99
CA ARG A 41 29.57 -8.62 17.68
C ARG A 41 28.59 -7.45 17.79
N SER A 42 28.54 -6.88 18.99
CA SER A 42 27.53 -5.89 19.35
C SER A 42 27.44 -4.76 18.33
N GLN A 43 28.56 -4.22 17.83
CA GLN A 43 28.56 -3.08 16.88
C GLN A 43 27.71 -3.34 15.63
N THR A 44 27.88 -4.48 14.98
CA THR A 44 27.09 -4.86 13.80
C THR A 44 25.60 -4.93 14.16
N VAL A 45 25.28 -5.50 15.31
CA VAL A 45 23.89 -5.64 15.79
C VAL A 45 23.26 -4.27 16.11
N TRP A 46 24.03 -3.34 16.69
CA TRP A 46 23.62 -1.95 16.93
C TRP A 46 23.31 -1.22 15.62
N ASP A 47 24.21 -1.35 14.62
CA ASP A 47 24.08 -0.72 13.30
C ASP A 47 22.90 -1.30 12.49
N ILE A 48 22.60 -2.58 12.69
CA ILE A 48 21.47 -3.25 12.03
C ILE A 48 20.15 -2.69 12.55
N GLY A 49 19.98 -2.62 13.87
CA GLY A 49 18.68 -2.45 14.50
C GLY A 49 18.30 -1.03 14.91
N GLU A 50 19.12 0.01 14.63
CA GLU A 50 18.91 1.37 15.17
C GLU A 50 18.65 1.29 16.69
N VAL A 51 19.39 0.41 17.37
CA VAL A 51 19.05 -0.13 18.68
C VAL A 51 19.42 0.86 19.80
N LEU A 52 18.51 1.11 20.74
CA LEU A 52 18.74 1.89 21.96
C LEU A 52 18.83 0.99 23.21
N GLY A 53 19.36 -0.24 23.09
CA GLY A 53 19.36 -1.25 24.15
C GLY A 53 20.30 -2.43 23.89
N GLY A 54 20.88 -2.97 24.96
CA GLY A 54 21.85 -4.07 24.89
C GLY A 54 21.26 -5.34 24.26
N GLY A 55 22.02 -5.98 23.36
CA GLY A 55 21.65 -7.28 22.80
C GLY A 55 21.91 -8.41 23.79
N GLU A 56 21.03 -9.41 23.81
CA GLU A 56 21.24 -10.66 24.54
C GLU A 56 21.86 -11.66 23.55
N GLU A 57 23.17 -11.86 23.64
CA GLU A 57 23.89 -12.82 22.81
C GLU A 57 23.77 -14.22 23.41
N ASN A 58 22.94 -15.07 22.81
CA ASN A 58 22.89 -16.49 23.14
C ASN A 58 23.67 -17.26 22.07
N GLN A 59 24.95 -17.57 22.37
CA GLN A 59 25.86 -18.28 21.45
C GLN A 59 25.34 -19.67 21.01
N SER A 60 24.42 -20.26 21.76
CA SER A 60 23.82 -21.57 21.42
C SER A 60 22.65 -21.50 20.44
N GLN A 61 22.15 -20.30 20.10
CA GLN A 61 20.99 -20.14 19.21
C GLN A 61 21.39 -19.57 17.85
N PRO A 62 20.74 -20.01 16.74
CA PRO A 62 21.08 -19.54 15.39
C PRO A 62 20.56 -18.13 15.09
N TYR A 63 20.36 -17.30 16.12
CA TYR A 63 19.82 -15.96 16.01
C TYR A 63 20.27 -15.09 17.16
N VAL A 64 20.43 -13.79 16.89
CA VAL A 64 20.66 -12.77 17.91
C VAL A 64 19.32 -12.18 18.33
N ARG A 65 19.14 -11.95 19.63
CA ARG A 65 17.95 -11.29 20.15
C ARG A 65 18.32 -9.93 20.71
N VAL A 66 17.60 -8.90 20.28
CA VAL A 66 17.79 -7.52 20.75
C VAL A 66 16.47 -6.88 21.14
N GLU A 67 16.51 -5.99 22.13
CA GLU A 67 15.40 -5.11 22.44
C GLU A 67 15.65 -3.75 21.79
N VAL A 68 14.74 -3.32 20.89
CA VAL A 68 14.85 -2.07 20.15
C VAL A 68 13.73 -1.12 20.57
N MET A 69 14.04 0.18 20.63
CA MET A 69 13.02 1.23 20.74
C MET A 69 12.47 1.51 19.34
N PHE A 70 11.36 0.87 19.01
CA PHE A 70 10.77 0.94 17.67
C PHE A 70 9.86 2.17 17.54
N ASP A 71 10.11 2.98 16.52
CA ASP A 71 9.24 4.08 16.11
C ASP A 71 7.95 3.56 15.48
N VAL A 72 6.81 3.73 16.16
CA VAL A 72 5.50 3.22 15.71
C VAL A 72 5.00 3.89 14.43
N SER A 73 5.60 5.02 14.05
CA SER A 73 5.34 5.71 12.79
C SER A 73 6.05 5.08 11.60
N LYS A 74 6.88 4.04 11.79
CA LYS A 74 7.57 3.33 10.72
C LYS A 74 6.94 1.94 10.48
N PRO A 75 7.06 1.38 9.26
CA PRO A 75 6.66 0.00 9.01
C PRO A 75 7.70 -0.97 9.58
N LEU A 76 7.25 -2.16 9.99
CA LEU A 76 8.13 -3.26 10.36
C LEU A 76 8.91 -3.75 9.15
N ARG A 77 10.22 -3.86 9.29
CA ARG A 77 11.12 -4.35 8.24
C ARG A 77 11.23 -5.87 8.37
N LYS A 78 11.02 -6.62 7.28
CA LYS A 78 11.17 -8.09 7.28
C LYS A 78 12.62 -8.52 7.12
N SER A 79 13.37 -7.78 6.31
CA SER A 79 14.79 -8.02 6.06
C SER A 79 15.51 -6.72 5.74
N LYS A 80 16.83 -6.72 5.85
CA LYS A 80 17.72 -5.61 5.48
C LYS A 80 19.01 -6.20 4.93
N VAL A 81 19.50 -5.62 3.84
CA VAL A 81 20.86 -5.92 3.35
C VAL A 81 21.82 -5.03 4.14
N ILE A 82 22.79 -5.66 4.77
CA ILE A 82 23.79 -5.00 5.61
C ILE A 82 25.16 -5.20 4.96
N GLN A 83 26.04 -4.23 5.15
CA GLN A 83 27.45 -4.39 4.82
C GLN A 83 28.17 -4.85 6.08
N LEU A 84 28.88 -5.97 5.96
CA LEU A 84 29.65 -6.57 7.02
C LEU A 84 31.03 -5.89 7.10
N PRO A 85 31.76 -6.02 8.22
CA PRO A 85 33.09 -5.41 8.38
C PRO A 85 34.13 -5.89 7.36
N ASP A 86 33.94 -7.07 6.78
CA ASP A 86 34.76 -7.65 5.70
C ASP A 86 34.41 -7.08 4.30
N GLY A 87 33.39 -6.23 4.21
CA GLY A 87 32.91 -5.64 2.96
C GLY A 87 31.86 -6.49 2.24
N GLU A 88 31.52 -7.68 2.74
CA GLU A 88 30.49 -8.52 2.16
C GLU A 88 29.08 -7.98 2.47
N LYS A 89 28.12 -8.31 1.61
CA LYS A 89 26.70 -7.96 1.81
C LYS A 89 25.93 -9.18 2.30
N ALA A 90 25.37 -9.09 3.51
CA ALA A 90 24.47 -10.12 4.04
C ALA A 90 23.02 -9.64 4.05
N ASN A 91 22.08 -10.54 3.77
CA ASN A 91 20.67 -10.31 3.95
C ASN A 91 20.24 -10.88 5.31
N VAL A 92 19.95 -9.98 6.26
CA VAL A 92 19.46 -10.36 7.59
C VAL A 92 17.94 -10.29 7.65
N ASN A 93 17.34 -11.24 8.36
CA ASN A 93 15.89 -11.33 8.54
C ASN A 93 15.51 -10.93 9.97
N PHE A 94 14.40 -10.19 10.10
CA PHE A 94 13.87 -9.72 11.38
C PHE A 94 12.58 -10.44 11.74
N TYR A 95 12.51 -10.94 12.97
CA TYR A 95 11.31 -11.52 13.54
C TYR A 95 10.96 -10.80 14.84
N TYR A 96 9.84 -10.10 14.84
CA TYR A 96 9.38 -9.33 15.99
C TYR A 96 8.57 -10.20 16.94
N LYS A 97 8.96 -10.22 18.21
CA LYS A 97 8.27 -10.99 19.26
C LYS A 97 7.05 -10.23 19.76
N ARG A 98 5.96 -10.96 20.04
CA ARG A 98 4.70 -10.43 20.61
C ARG A 98 3.98 -9.37 19.74
N ILE A 99 4.36 -9.20 18.47
CA ILE A 99 3.55 -8.44 17.50
C ILE A 99 2.59 -9.41 16.80
N GLN A 100 1.31 -9.34 17.16
CA GLN A 100 0.27 -10.16 16.54
C GLN A 100 -0.40 -9.38 15.40
N LYS A 101 -1.01 -8.22 15.71
CA LYS A 101 -1.64 -7.37 14.71
C LYS A 101 -0.66 -6.37 14.08
N ARG A 102 -0.75 -6.30 12.75
CA ARG A 102 -0.10 -5.30 11.88
C ARG A 102 -0.84 -5.26 10.56
N CYS A 103 -0.67 -4.17 9.81
CA CYS A 103 -1.14 -4.13 8.44
C CYS A 103 -0.31 -5.08 7.56
N PHE A 104 -0.92 -6.14 7.01
CA PHE A 104 -0.21 -7.08 6.14
C PHE A 104 0.21 -6.49 4.79
N ASN A 105 -0.31 -5.32 4.42
CA ASN A 105 0.08 -4.60 3.21
C ASN A 105 1.30 -3.70 3.46
N CYS A 106 1.20 -2.75 4.39
CA CYS A 106 2.25 -1.75 4.61
C CYS A 106 3.16 -2.04 5.82
N GLN A 107 2.91 -3.12 6.57
CA GLN A 107 3.65 -3.53 7.77
C GLN A 107 3.63 -2.55 8.95
N ARG A 108 2.71 -1.57 8.98
CA ARG A 108 2.56 -0.62 10.10
C ARG A 108 1.71 -1.21 11.24
N LEU A 109 1.93 -0.71 12.45
CA LEU A 109 1.27 -1.17 13.68
C LEU A 109 0.00 -0.39 14.04
N ASN A 110 -0.39 0.61 13.26
CA ASN A 110 -1.46 1.54 13.62
C ASN A 110 -2.82 1.26 12.94
N HIS A 111 -2.91 0.25 12.07
CA HIS A 111 -4.14 -0.06 11.34
C HIS A 111 -4.14 -1.47 10.75
N GLU A 112 -5.32 -2.01 10.43
CA GLU A 112 -5.49 -3.31 9.75
C GLU A 112 -5.43 -3.16 8.23
N LYS A 113 -5.24 -4.27 7.52
CA LYS A 113 -5.12 -4.27 6.05
C LYS A 113 -6.29 -3.56 5.36
N ASP A 114 -7.52 -3.73 5.85
CA ASP A 114 -8.72 -3.26 5.16
C ASP A 114 -8.88 -1.75 5.19
N VAL A 115 -8.34 -1.09 6.21
CA VAL A 115 -8.30 0.37 6.38
C VAL A 115 -6.93 0.96 6.02
N CYS A 116 -6.09 0.19 5.31
CA CYS A 116 -4.76 0.64 4.91
C CYS A 116 -4.83 1.88 4.00
N PRO A 117 -4.25 3.03 4.39
CA PRO A 117 -4.31 4.24 3.59
C PRO A 117 -3.76 4.07 2.18
N LEU A 118 -2.71 3.25 2.02
CA LEU A 118 -2.14 2.95 0.71
C LEU A 118 -3.13 2.17 -0.18
N LEU A 119 -3.85 1.20 0.38
CA LEU A 119 -4.84 0.43 -0.37
C LEU A 119 -6.08 1.26 -0.71
N VAL A 120 -6.55 2.08 0.24
CA VAL A 120 -7.66 3.01 0.01
C VAL A 120 -7.32 3.96 -1.13
N ARG A 121 -6.11 4.56 -1.12
CA ARG A 121 -5.65 5.46 -2.17
C ARG A 121 -5.57 4.77 -3.52
N THR A 122 -4.99 3.57 -3.60
CA THR A 122 -4.96 2.79 -4.84
C THR A 122 -6.36 2.44 -5.36
N ARG A 123 -7.33 2.15 -4.47
CA ARG A 123 -8.73 1.91 -4.87
C ARG A 123 -9.36 3.17 -5.46
N GLN A 124 -9.14 4.32 -4.83
CA GLN A 124 -9.62 5.61 -5.32
C GLN A 124 -9.03 5.96 -6.69
N GLU A 125 -7.71 5.81 -6.86
CA GLU A 125 -7.02 6.04 -8.14
C GLU A 125 -7.54 5.12 -9.26
N ARG A 126 -7.87 3.87 -8.95
CA ARG A 126 -8.50 2.95 -9.92
C ARG A 126 -9.91 3.37 -10.29
N ALA A 127 -10.69 3.87 -9.32
CA ALA A 127 -12.05 4.34 -9.56
C ALA A 127 -12.06 5.61 -10.42
N THR A 128 -11.17 6.57 -10.13
CA THR A 128 -11.01 7.78 -10.95
C THR A 128 -10.51 7.43 -12.34
N GLY A 129 -9.53 6.52 -12.48
CA GLY A 129 -9.05 6.04 -13.77
C GLY A 129 -10.15 5.39 -14.63
N ARG A 130 -11.09 4.64 -14.02
CA ARG A 130 -12.28 4.14 -14.71
C ARG A 130 -13.22 5.27 -15.14
N GLY A 131 -13.47 6.23 -14.26
CA GLY A 131 -14.28 7.41 -14.60
C GLY A 131 -13.72 8.18 -15.79
N HIS A 132 -12.40 8.38 -15.84
CA HIS A 132 -11.73 9.02 -16.98
C HIS A 132 -11.87 8.23 -18.28
N ARG A 133 -11.74 6.90 -18.25
CA ARG A 133 -11.92 6.06 -19.45
C ARG A 133 -13.34 6.11 -19.98
N VAL A 134 -14.33 5.92 -19.11
CA VAL A 134 -15.75 5.99 -19.50
C VAL A 134 -16.13 7.39 -20.01
N ALA A 135 -15.58 8.45 -19.40
CA ALA A 135 -15.79 9.82 -19.88
C ALA A 135 -15.08 10.10 -21.22
N GLY A 136 -13.93 9.48 -21.47
CA GLY A 136 -13.22 9.54 -22.75
C GLY A 136 -14.01 8.83 -23.84
N GLU A 137 -14.44 7.58 -23.60
CA GLU A 137 -15.28 6.79 -24.51
C GLU A 137 -16.59 7.52 -24.88
N ARG A 138 -17.24 8.19 -23.92
CA ARG A 138 -18.43 9.02 -24.19
C ARG A 138 -18.14 10.29 -24.99
N LYS A 139 -16.93 10.84 -24.91
CA LYS A 139 -16.53 12.05 -25.66
C LYS A 139 -16.05 11.75 -27.07
N GLU A 140 -15.57 10.53 -27.32
CA GLU A 140 -15.10 10.05 -28.62
C GLU A 140 -16.21 9.46 -29.51
N GLN A 141 -17.43 9.30 -28.98
CA GLN A 141 -18.59 9.02 -29.84
C GLN A 141 -18.86 10.26 -30.70
N GLU A 142 -18.30 10.28 -31.91
CA GLU A 142 -18.65 11.28 -32.91
C GLU A 142 -20.17 11.22 -33.18
N PRO A 143 -20.82 12.37 -33.34
CA PRO A 143 -22.23 12.41 -33.67
C PRO A 143 -22.49 11.62 -34.96
N ILE A 144 -23.50 10.74 -34.92
CA ILE A 144 -23.85 9.87 -36.04
C ILE A 144 -24.22 10.72 -37.28
N ILE A 145 -24.93 11.82 -37.06
CA ILE A 145 -25.27 12.80 -38.09
C ILE A 145 -24.32 14.00 -37.93
N LYS A 146 -23.45 14.21 -38.92
CA LYS A 146 -22.51 15.34 -38.93
C LYS A 146 -23.19 16.60 -39.43
N SER A 147 -22.65 17.78 -39.10
CA SER A 147 -23.21 19.07 -39.57
C SER A 147 -23.22 19.24 -41.09
N SER A 148 -22.45 18.43 -41.83
CA SER A 148 -22.43 18.40 -43.28
C SER A 148 -23.44 17.43 -43.90
N ASP A 149 -24.14 16.64 -43.09
CA ASP A 149 -25.12 15.66 -43.55
C ASP A 149 -26.47 16.35 -43.84
N PRO A 150 -27.11 16.07 -44.98
CA PRO A 150 -28.42 16.65 -45.32
C PRO A 150 -29.53 16.33 -44.30
N LEU A 151 -29.36 15.31 -43.46
CA LEU A 151 -30.32 14.95 -42.40
C LEU A 151 -30.03 15.67 -41.06
N PHE A 152 -28.99 16.51 -41.00
CA PHE A 152 -28.62 17.25 -39.79
C PHE A 152 -29.71 18.25 -39.40
N GLY A 153 -30.24 18.11 -38.18
CA GLY A 153 -31.34 18.92 -37.67
C GLY A 153 -32.74 18.46 -38.09
N VAL A 154 -32.84 17.43 -38.94
CA VAL A 154 -34.11 16.78 -39.31
C VAL A 154 -34.34 15.54 -38.45
N LEU A 155 -33.30 14.74 -38.24
CA LEU A 155 -33.33 13.54 -37.39
C LEU A 155 -32.44 13.76 -36.16
N SER A 156 -32.84 13.17 -35.03
CA SER A 156 -32.01 13.08 -33.82
C SER A 156 -31.16 11.80 -33.83
N GLU A 157 -30.09 11.75 -33.04
CA GLU A 157 -29.13 10.63 -33.05
C GLU A 157 -29.75 9.29 -32.63
N ASP A 158 -30.81 9.31 -31.82
CA ASP A 158 -31.59 8.14 -31.40
C ASP A 158 -32.52 7.59 -32.51
N GLN A 159 -32.74 8.36 -33.58
CA GLN A 159 -33.56 7.96 -34.72
C GLN A 159 -32.74 7.32 -35.85
N VAL A 160 -31.42 7.19 -35.67
CA VAL A 160 -30.50 6.64 -36.67
C VAL A 160 -29.54 5.67 -36.02
N ASP A 161 -29.53 4.45 -36.55
CA ASP A 161 -28.61 3.40 -36.15
C ASP A 161 -27.61 3.10 -37.26
N VAL A 162 -26.47 2.49 -36.91
CA VAL A 162 -25.53 1.94 -37.88
C VAL A 162 -25.87 0.47 -38.13
N ASN A 163 -26.12 0.10 -39.39
CA ASN A 163 -26.38 -1.30 -39.72
C ASN A 163 -25.11 -2.15 -39.49
N PRO A 164 -25.17 -3.20 -38.66
CA PRO A 164 -23.98 -3.98 -38.27
C PRO A 164 -23.39 -4.82 -39.42
N ILE A 165 -24.15 -5.06 -40.49
CA ILE A 165 -23.71 -5.86 -41.66
C ILE A 165 -23.12 -4.96 -42.74
N THR A 166 -23.69 -3.78 -42.96
CA THR A 166 -23.30 -2.91 -44.07
C THR A 166 -22.49 -1.69 -43.63
N GLY A 167 -22.44 -1.39 -42.34
CA GLY A 167 -21.80 -0.18 -41.79
C GLY A 167 -22.48 1.13 -42.19
N LYS A 168 -23.62 1.07 -42.90
CA LYS A 168 -24.35 2.24 -43.37
C LYS A 168 -25.35 2.71 -42.33
N LEU A 169 -25.58 4.02 -42.30
CA LEU A 169 -26.64 4.64 -41.50
C LEU A 169 -28.00 4.11 -41.95
N LYS A 170 -28.84 3.77 -40.97
CA LYS A 170 -30.20 3.28 -41.14
C LYS A 170 -31.12 4.09 -40.23
N ILE A 171 -32.16 4.68 -40.80
CA ILE A 171 -33.19 5.39 -40.04
C ILE A 171 -34.08 4.37 -39.33
N ASN A 172 -34.48 4.68 -38.09
CA ASN A 172 -35.36 3.83 -37.31
C ASN A 172 -36.69 3.60 -38.04
N ARG A 173 -37.17 2.35 -37.96
CA ARG A 173 -38.29 1.91 -38.78
C ARG A 173 -39.60 2.62 -38.40
N GLU A 174 -39.79 2.92 -37.13
CA GLU A 174 -40.93 3.67 -36.61
C GLU A 174 -41.01 5.08 -37.23
N VAL A 175 -39.86 5.76 -37.36
CA VAL A 175 -39.77 7.10 -37.96
C VAL A 175 -40.11 7.09 -39.46
N LEU A 176 -39.78 5.99 -40.16
CA LEU A 176 -40.11 5.82 -41.57
C LEU A 176 -41.60 5.52 -41.81
N GLU A 177 -42.24 4.86 -40.85
CA GLU A 177 -43.66 4.52 -40.93
C GLU A 177 -44.56 5.76 -40.74
N ASP A 178 -44.10 6.79 -40.03
CA ASP A 178 -44.79 8.08 -39.85
C ASP A 178 -44.70 9.02 -41.07
N LEU A 179 -43.92 8.66 -42.10
CA LEU A 179 -43.69 9.47 -43.31
C LEU A 179 -44.51 9.03 -44.54
N ILE A 180 -45.36 8.01 -44.40
CA ILE A 180 -46.19 7.41 -45.48
C ILE A 180 -47.67 7.70 -45.22
#